data_AF-A0A6A7L6A3-F1
#
_entry.id   AF-A0A6A7L6A3-F1
#
_cell.length_a   1.000
_cell.length_b   1.000
_cell.length_c   1.000
_cell.angle_alpha   90.00
_cell.angle_beta   90.00
_cell.angle_gamma   90.00
#
_symmetry.space_group_name_H-M   'P 1'
#
loop_
_entity.id
_entity.type
_entity.pdbx_description
1 polymer ?
#
loop_
_entity_poly.entity_id
_entity_poly.type
_entity_poly.pdbx_seq_one_letter_code
_entity_poly.pdbx_strand_id
1 'polypeptide(L)'
;MGKEKGDLLQGTLDMLVLKALQLEPMHGWGITERIEHWSESVLQLGQGTLYPALYRLERQGLIRSEWKVTENNRRARYYSLTREGRRRFSDELAQWRRTSRAVNLVLQATME
;
A
#
# COMPACT_ATOMS: atom_id res chain seq x y z
N MET A 1 -12.24 12.79 22.21
CA MET A 1 -11.54 12.89 20.91
C MET A 1 -11.66 11.56 20.18
N GLY A 2 -12.63 11.45 19.26
CA GLY A 2 -12.73 10.28 18.39
C GLY A 2 -11.57 10.30 17.41
N LYS A 3 -10.73 9.26 17.41
CA LYS A 3 -9.77 9.03 16.33
C LYS A 3 -10.60 8.68 15.10
N GLU A 4 -10.82 9.63 14.20
CA GLU A 4 -11.32 9.31 12.87
C GLU A 4 -10.24 8.46 12.19
N LYS A 5 -10.37 7.14 12.34
CA LYS A 5 -9.67 6.20 11.48
C LYS A 5 -10.23 6.47 10.09
N GLY A 6 -9.55 7.31 9.32
CA GLY A 6 -9.80 7.46 7.90
C GLY A 6 -9.78 6.06 7.31
N ASP A 7 -10.95 5.53 7.01
CA ASP A 7 -11.10 4.18 6.50
C ASP A 7 -10.55 4.25 5.08
N LEU A 8 -9.26 3.92 4.94
CA LEU A 8 -8.60 3.90 3.66
C LEU A 8 -9.42 3.00 2.75
N LEU A 9 -9.97 3.58 1.69
CA LEU A 9 -10.66 2.80 0.66
C LEU A 9 -9.75 1.62 0.28
N GLN A 10 -10.32 0.43 0.30
CA GLN A 10 -9.57 -0.82 0.16
C GLN A 10 -8.58 -0.79 -1.02
N GLY A 11 -9.01 -0.25 -2.16
CA GLY A 11 -8.16 -0.11 -3.35
C GLY A 11 -6.98 0.86 -3.19
N THR A 12 -7.14 1.91 -2.39
CA THR A 12 -6.04 2.84 -2.07
C THR A 12 -4.99 2.15 -1.24
N LEU A 13 -5.39 1.38 -0.21
CA LEU A 13 -4.45 0.63 0.63
C LEU A 13 -3.69 -0.43 -0.17
N ASP A 14 -4.40 -1.17 -1.03
CA ASP A 14 -3.79 -2.20 -1.88
C ASP A 14 -2.70 -1.56 -2.78
N MET A 15 -2.97 -0.41 -3.41
CA MET A 15 -1.99 0.34 -4.21
C MET A 15 -0.78 0.82 -3.39
N LEU A 16 -0.99 1.28 -2.14
CA LEU A 16 0.10 1.71 -1.26
C LEU A 16 1.01 0.54 -0.86
N VAL A 17 0.44 -0.63 -0.59
CA VAL A 17 1.21 -1.86 -0.30
C VAL A 17 2.03 -2.28 -1.52
N LEU A 18 1.43 -2.26 -2.72
CA LEU A 18 2.16 -2.57 -3.96
C LEU A 18 3.31 -1.58 -4.19
N LYS A 19 3.09 -0.28 -3.93
CA LYS A 19 4.14 0.75 -4.00
C LYS A 19 5.27 0.49 -2.99
N ALA A 20 4.95 0.15 -1.74
CA ALA A 20 5.93 -0.16 -0.71
C ALA A 20 6.84 -1.33 -1.10
N LEU A 21 6.28 -2.35 -1.77
CA LEU A 21 7.00 -3.55 -2.24
C LEU A 21 7.70 -3.37 -3.61
N GLN A 22 7.60 -2.20 -4.24
CA GLN A 22 8.14 -1.97 -5.59
C GLN A 22 9.66 -2.12 -5.66
N LEU A 23 10.36 -1.65 -4.62
CA LEU A 23 11.81 -1.59 -4.56
C LEU A 23 12.42 -2.94 -4.16
N GLU A 24 11.88 -3.56 -3.10
CA GLU A 24 12.46 -4.76 -2.51
C GLU A 24 11.42 -5.58 -1.72
N PRO A 25 11.69 -6.87 -1.45
CA PRO A 25 10.89 -7.66 -0.53
C PRO A 25 10.92 -7.10 0.90
N MET A 26 9.78 -7.07 1.59
CA MET A 26 9.69 -6.57 2.96
C MET A 26 8.77 -7.42 3.83
N HIS A 27 9.09 -7.54 5.12
CA HIS A 27 8.16 -8.06 6.11
C HIS A 27 7.04 -7.05 6.42
N GLY A 28 5.92 -7.54 6.95
CA GLY A 28 4.71 -6.74 7.18
C GLY A 28 4.93 -5.45 7.96
N TRP A 29 5.73 -5.48 9.04
CA TRP A 29 6.03 -4.28 9.83
C TRP A 29 6.79 -3.22 9.03
N GLY A 30 7.78 -3.61 8.24
CA GLY A 30 8.49 -2.68 7.36
C GLY A 30 7.60 -2.05 6.28
N ILE A 31 6.53 -2.74 5.86
CA ILE A 31 5.53 -2.16 4.94
C ILE A 31 4.76 -1.04 5.64
N THR A 32 4.33 -1.23 6.89
CA THR A 32 3.62 -0.17 7.64
C THR A 32 4.54 1.03 7.88
N GLU A 33 5.77 0.82 8.32
CA GLU A 33 6.74 1.90 8.55
C GLU A 33 7.06 2.69 7.29
N ARG A 34 7.24 2.01 6.15
CA ARG A 34 7.51 2.68 4.87
C ARG A 34 6.35 3.57 4.44
N ILE A 35 5.10 3.10 4.59
CA ILE A 35 3.91 3.89 4.25
C ILE A 35 3.76 5.06 5.22
N GLU A 36 3.97 4.84 6.51
CA GLU A 36 3.96 5.91 7.52
C GLU A 36 5.00 6.99 7.21
N HIS A 37 6.23 6.58 6.91
CA HIS A 37 7.32 7.49 6.57
C HIS A 37 7.03 8.29 5.29
N TRP A 38 6.63 7.63 4.19
CA TRP A 38 6.33 8.30 2.92
C TRP A 38 5.09 9.18 2.96
N SER A 39 4.19 8.94 3.90
CA SER A 39 3.00 9.76 4.09
C SER A 39 3.20 10.87 5.13
N GLU A 40 4.43 11.13 5.58
CA GLU A 40 4.72 12.13 6.60
C GLU A 40 3.88 11.91 7.88
N SER A 41 3.73 10.65 8.28
CA SER A 41 2.92 10.20 9.42
C SER A 41 1.40 10.41 9.29
N VAL A 42 0.89 10.82 8.12
CA VAL A 42 -0.55 10.97 7.88
C VAL A 42 -1.26 9.61 7.86
N LEU A 43 -0.63 8.59 7.28
CA LEU A 43 -1.21 7.24 7.19
C LEU A 43 -0.54 6.31 8.20
N GLN A 44 -1.19 6.12 9.35
CA GLN A 44 -0.74 5.19 10.40
C GLN A 44 -1.48 3.86 10.30
N LEU A 45 -0.78 2.82 9.85
CA LEU A 45 -1.39 1.53 9.52
C LEU A 45 -1.18 0.53 10.65
N GLY A 46 -2.29 0.10 11.26
CA GLY A 46 -2.27 -1.03 12.19
C GLY A 46 -2.19 -2.37 11.47
N GLN A 47 -1.74 -3.40 12.22
CA GLN A 47 -1.70 -4.79 11.74
C GLN A 47 -3.08 -5.30 11.26
N GLY A 48 -4.16 -4.88 11.93
CA GLY A 48 -5.55 -5.24 11.56
C GLY A 48 -6.01 -4.67 10.21
N THR A 49 -5.31 -3.67 9.67
CA THR A 49 -5.58 -3.07 8.36
C THR A 49 -4.66 -3.67 7.29
N LEU A 50 -3.37 -3.84 7.62
CA LEU A 50 -2.38 -4.33 6.67
C LEU A 50 -2.61 -5.80 6.28
N TYR A 51 -2.80 -6.71 7.25
CA TYR A 51 -2.84 -8.14 6.93
C TYR A 51 -4.02 -8.56 6.05
N PRO A 52 -5.24 -8.02 6.21
CA PRO A 52 -6.30 -8.27 5.25
C PRO A 52 -5.94 -7.84 3.82
N ALA A 53 -5.21 -6.73 3.65
CA ALA A 53 -4.73 -6.29 2.34
C ALA A 53 -3.69 -7.24 1.76
N LEU A 54 -2.69 -7.64 2.56
CA LEU A 54 -1.69 -8.61 2.15
C LEU A 54 -2.32 -9.94 1.72
N TYR A 55 -3.30 -10.44 2.47
CA TYR A 55 -4.02 -11.66 2.14
C TYR A 55 -4.77 -11.55 0.81
N ARG A 56 -5.46 -10.44 0.56
CA ARG A 56 -6.15 -10.21 -0.72
C ARG A 56 -5.18 -10.13 -1.89
N LEU A 57 -4.12 -9.34 -1.76
CA LEU A 57 -3.10 -9.17 -2.81
C LEU A 57 -2.40 -10.49 -3.13
N GLU A 58 -2.16 -11.33 -2.12
CA GLU A 58 -1.57 -12.66 -2.31
C GLU A 58 -2.55 -13.61 -3.01
N ARG A 59 -3.84 -13.60 -2.61
CA ARG A 59 -4.90 -14.36 -3.30
C ARG A 59 -5.11 -13.94 -4.74
N GLN A 60 -4.89 -12.67 -5.06
CA GLN A 60 -4.93 -12.15 -6.43
C GLN A 60 -3.65 -12.45 -7.23
N GLY A 61 -2.63 -13.05 -6.60
CA GLY A 61 -1.35 -13.35 -7.24
C GLY A 61 -0.49 -12.11 -7.52
N LEU A 62 -0.82 -10.95 -6.92
CA LEU A 62 -0.08 -9.70 -7.11
C LEU A 62 1.17 -9.64 -6.23
N ILE A 63 1.13 -10.31 -5.08
CA ILE A 63 2.30 -10.51 -4.22
C ILE A 63 2.47 -12.00 -3.95
N ARG A 64 3.69 -12.36 -3.56
CA ARG A 64 4.02 -13.67 -2.98
C ARG A 64 4.69 -13.47 -1.65
N SER A 65 4.62 -14.48 -0.79
CA SER A 65 5.31 -14.46 0.49
C SER A 65 6.28 -15.61 0.69
N GLU A 66 7.27 -15.36 1.54
CA GLU A 66 8.29 -16.32 1.93
C GLU A 66 8.67 -16.11 3.39
N TRP A 67 8.91 -17.20 4.13
CA TRP A 67 9.45 -17.10 5.48
C TRP A 67 10.95 -16.90 5.40
N LYS A 68 11.46 -15.82 6.00
CA LYS A 68 12.89 -15.56 6.15
C LYS A 68 13.26 -15.37 7.61
N VAL A 69 14.54 -15.61 7.90
CA VAL A 69 15.15 -15.23 9.18
C VAL A 69 15.58 -13.77 9.05
N THR A 70 15.16 -12.94 10.00
CA THR A 70 15.56 -11.53 10.11
C THR A 70 16.98 -11.44 10.67
N GLU A 71 17.59 -10.25 10.59
CA GLU A 71 18.91 -9.97 11.17
C GLU A 71 18.99 -10.31 12.67
N ASN A 72 17.86 -10.21 13.39
CA ASN A 72 17.76 -10.52 14.81
C ASN A 72 17.45 -12.00 15.08
N ASN A 73 17.71 -12.89 14.11
CA ASN A 73 17.48 -14.33 14.17
C ASN A 73 16.02 -14.74 14.48
N ARG A 74 15.05 -13.92 14.06
CA ARG A 74 13.60 -14.21 14.19
C ARG A 74 13.02 -14.60 12.84
N ARG A 75 12.03 -15.50 12.81
CA ARG A 75 11.30 -15.79 11.57
C ARG A 75 10.25 -14.73 11.31
N ALA A 76 10.27 -14.14 10.13
CA ALA A 76 9.25 -13.21 9.65
C ALA A 76 8.79 -13.58 8.23
N ARG A 77 7.54 -13.30 7.93
CA ARG A 77 6.99 -13.46 6.58
C ARG A 77 7.32 -12.20 5.77
N TYR A 78 8.11 -12.38 4.73
CA TYR A 78 8.45 -11.35 3.75
C TYR A 78 7.52 -11.46 2.56
N TYR A 79 7.17 -10.32 1.98
CA TYR A 79 6.32 -10.19 0.80
C TYR A 79 7.12 -9.57 -0.33
N SER A 80 6.85 -9.98 -1.56
CA SER A 80 7.46 -9.42 -2.76
C SER A 80 6.44 -9.30 -3.88
N LEU A 81 6.57 -8.27 -4.72
CA LEU A 81 5.75 -8.14 -5.92
C LEU A 81 6.02 -9.29 -6.90
N THR A 82 4.95 -9.84 -7.46
CA THR A 82 5.04 -10.69 -8.65
C THR A 82 5.16 -9.83 -9.91
N ARG A 83 5.39 -10.47 -11.07
CA ARG A 83 5.35 -9.77 -12.36
C ARG A 83 3.98 -9.14 -12.62
N GLU A 84 2.90 -9.86 -12.29
CA GLU A 84 1.54 -9.35 -12.45
C GLU A 84 1.27 -8.20 -11.47
N GLY A 85 1.74 -8.30 -10.22
CA GLY A 85 1.66 -7.21 -9.26
C GLY A 85 2.32 -5.92 -9.73
N ARG A 86 3.50 -6.02 -10.36
CA ARG A 86 4.18 -4.86 -10.96
C ARG A 86 3.36 -4.23 -12.07
N ARG A 87 2.80 -5.05 -12.98
CA ARG A 87 1.95 -4.59 -14.08
C ARG A 87 0.69 -3.90 -13.56
N ARG A 88 -0.02 -4.57 -12.66
CA ARG A 88 -1.23 -4.05 -12.01
C ARG A 88 -0.97 -2.73 -11.29
N PHE A 89 0.13 -2.63 -10.56
CA PHE A 89 0.52 -1.38 -9.89
C PHE A 89 0.75 -0.24 -10.88
N SER A 90 1.45 -0.49 -12.00
CA SER A 90 1.66 0.52 -13.04
C SER A 90 0.34 1.02 -13.64
N ASP A 91 -0.60 0.12 -13.91
CA ASP A 91 -1.91 0.47 -14.48
C ASP A 91 -2.76 1.27 -13.48
N GLU A 92 -2.83 0.82 -12.23
CA GLU A 92 -3.56 1.51 -11.15
C GLU A 92 -2.97 2.89 -10.87
N LEU A 93 -1.64 3.02 -10.82
CA LEU A 93 -0.98 4.30 -10.62
C LEU A 93 -1.27 5.29 -11.75
N ALA A 94 -1.26 4.81 -13.00
CA ALA A 94 -1.60 5.64 -14.16
C ALA A 94 -3.05 6.13 -14.09
N GLN A 95 -3.98 5.22 -13.73
CA GLN A 95 -5.38 5.57 -13.56
C GLN A 95 -5.59 6.56 -12.41
N TRP A 96 -4.97 6.31 -11.25
CA TRP A 96 -5.03 7.19 -10.08
C TRP A 96 -4.57 8.61 -10.42
N ARG A 97 -3.43 8.74 -11.11
CA ARG A 97 -2.91 10.06 -11.52
C ARG A 97 -3.88 10.81 -12.43
N ARG A 98 -4.52 10.13 -13.38
CA ARG A 98 -5.53 10.75 -14.25
C ARG A 98 -6.75 11.21 -13.47
N THR A 99 -7.33 10.32 -12.66
CA THR A 99 -8.54 10.61 -11.90
C THR A 99 -8.33 11.67 -10.83
N SER A 100 -7.26 11.55 -10.02
CA SER A 100 -6.97 12.53 -8.96
C SER A 100 -6.68 13.91 -9.52
N ARG A 101 -5.99 14.01 -10.67
CA ARG A 101 -5.82 15.28 -11.38
C ARG A 101 -7.16 15.88 -11.80
N ALA A 102 -8.05 15.09 -12.40
CA ALA A 102 -9.36 15.58 -12.83
C ALA A 102 -10.21 16.07 -11.64
N VAL A 103 -10.22 15.31 -10.54
CA VAL A 103 -10.90 15.72 -9.30
C VAL A 103 -10.33 17.02 -8.75
N ASN A 104 -9.00 17.13 -8.66
CA ASN A 104 -8.37 18.35 -8.15
C ASN A 104 -8.67 19.58 -9.02
N LEU A 105 -8.72 19.42 -10.35
CA LEU A 105 -9.12 20.50 -11.27
C LEU A 105 -10.56 20.97 -10.99
N VAL A 106 -11.49 20.04 -10.77
CA VAL A 106 -12.88 20.39 -10.43
C VAL A 106 -12.96 21.10 -9.07
N LEU A 107 -12.23 20.62 -8.07
CA LEU A 107 -12.23 21.21 -6.73
C LEU A 107 -11.60 22.60 -6.66
N GLN A 108 -10.65 22.89 -7.57
CA GLN A 108 -9.98 24.20 -7.67
C GLN A 108 -10.71 25.16 -8.60
N ALA A 109 -11.71 24.70 -9.36
CA ALA A 109 -12.49 25.56 -10.21
C ALA A 109 -13.29 26.54 -9.35
N THR A 110 -12.88 27.81 -9.33
CA THR A 110 -13.68 28.90 -8.79
C THR A 110 -14.79 29.21 -9.79
N MET A 111 -16.03 29.32 -9.31
CA MET A 111 -17.08 29.97 -10.10
C MET A 111 -16.77 31.47 -10.12
N GLU A 112 -16.67 32.04 -11.31
CA GLU A 112 -16.80 33.50 -11.49
C GLU A 112 -18.25 33.92 -11.25
#